data_AF-A0A7V2NQ40-F1
#
_entry.id   AF-A0A7V2NQ40-F1
#
_cell.length_a   1.000
_cell.length_b   1.000
_cell.length_c   1.000
_cell.angle_alpha   90.00
_cell.angle_beta   90.00
_cell.angle_gamma   90.00
#
_symmetry.space_group_name_H-M   'P 1'
#
loop_
_entity.id
_entity.type
_entity.pdbx_description
1 polymer ?
#
loop_
_entity_poly.entity_id
_entity_poly.type
_entity_poly.pdbx_seq_one_letter_code
_entity_poly.pdbx_strand_id
1 'polypeptide(L)'
;MSTCFMTTSLFLLTVQHGMWWDKVKPYCPALEHTIRYASSIDTLRTGTRIIDEHRSKEDRVSGLFLVVMIAAGGGAAISFQSLFSGVIGEKLGIIESVFIVHLGGLVLASALLLLIGGGSIASWRSVPWYALCAGLLGVAIVASISYAVPRLGLATTLTVTIASQLIIGAIIDHFGLLGATQHPLDLSRVIGILILFVGTWLVIR
;
A
#
# COMPACT_ATOMS: atom_id res chain seq x y z
N MET A 1 -43.62 42.08 -6.94
CA MET A 1 -43.40 40.62 -6.77
C MET A 1 -42.17 40.38 -5.89
N SER A 2 -42.12 40.99 -4.69
CA SER A 2 -40.91 41.01 -3.83
C SER A 2 -41.20 40.97 -2.33
N THR A 3 -42.47 40.87 -1.91
CA THR A 3 -42.87 40.81 -0.49
C THR A 3 -43.20 39.40 0.01
N CYS A 4 -43.16 38.38 -0.85
CA CYS A 4 -43.51 37.00 -0.48
C CYS A 4 -42.31 36.15 0.01
N PHE A 5 -41.07 36.65 -0.14
CA PHE A 5 -39.86 35.87 0.17
C PHE A 5 -39.35 36.03 1.62
N MET A 6 -39.80 37.07 2.33
CA MET A 6 -39.24 37.40 3.65
C MET A 6 -39.97 36.74 4.83
N THR A 7 -41.17 36.20 4.62
CA THR A 7 -41.93 35.52 5.67
C THR A 7 -41.56 34.04 5.84
N THR A 8 -40.98 33.39 4.83
CA THR A 8 -40.59 31.97 4.92
C THR A 8 -39.33 31.76 5.75
N SER A 9 -38.40 32.72 5.78
CA SER A 9 -37.16 32.62 6.57
C SER A 9 -37.39 32.83 8.07
N LEU A 10 -38.38 33.65 8.46
CA LEU A 10 -38.69 33.86 9.88
C LEU A 10 -39.37 32.64 10.53
N PHE A 11 -40.05 31.80 9.73
CA PHE A 11 -40.75 30.63 10.24
C PHE A 11 -39.81 29.44 10.51
N LEU A 12 -38.68 29.36 9.80
CA LEU A 12 -37.69 28.30 10.00
C LEU A 12 -36.82 28.51 11.24
N LEU A 13 -36.55 29.76 11.63
CA LEU A 13 -35.74 30.09 12.82
C LEU A 13 -36.47 29.82 14.15
N THR A 14 -37.80 29.91 14.19
CA THR A 14 -38.58 29.71 15.43
C THR A 14 -38.81 28.23 15.77
N VAL A 15 -38.70 27.32 14.79
CA VAL A 15 -38.88 25.87 15.02
C VAL A 15 -37.65 25.25 15.69
N GLN A 16 -36.47 25.89 15.59
CA GLN A 16 -35.20 25.38 16.12
C GLN A 16 -35.10 25.44 17.66
N HIS A 17 -36.04 26.11 18.35
CA HIS A 17 -36.03 26.28 19.81
C HIS A 17 -36.99 25.38 20.60
N GLY A 18 -37.60 24.36 19.98
CA GLY A 18 -38.15 23.18 20.69
C GLY A 18 -39.30 23.41 21.71
N MET A 19 -39.86 24.61 21.84
CA MET A 19 -40.73 24.95 22.99
C MET A 19 -42.21 25.22 22.64
N TRP A 20 -42.63 24.97 21.40
CA TRP A 20 -44.00 25.31 20.94
C TRP A 20 -44.74 24.22 20.16
N TRP A 21 -44.18 23.00 20.02
CA TRP A 21 -44.77 21.96 19.18
C TRP A 21 -46.16 21.47 19.64
N ASP A 22 -46.38 21.37 20.95
CA ASP A 22 -47.66 20.89 21.49
C ASP A 22 -48.81 21.91 21.33
N LYS A 23 -48.51 23.20 21.14
CA LYS A 23 -49.54 24.25 20.95
C LYS A 23 -49.93 24.48 19.48
N VAL A 24 -49.10 24.10 18.51
CA VAL A 24 -49.31 24.39 17.07
C VAL A 24 -49.93 23.20 16.30
N LYS A 25 -49.84 21.99 16.87
CA LYS A 25 -50.46 20.75 16.34
C LYS A 25 -51.92 20.88 15.85
N PRO A 26 -52.83 21.62 16.53
CA PRO A 26 -54.24 21.68 16.13
C PRO A 26 -54.52 22.50 14.86
N TYR A 27 -53.62 23.40 14.47
CA TYR A 27 -53.90 24.42 13.44
C TYR A 27 -53.38 24.07 12.04
N CYS A 28 -52.55 23.04 11.90
CA CYS A 28 -51.96 22.68 10.60
C CYS A 28 -51.65 21.17 10.48
N PRO A 29 -52.65 20.31 10.23
CA PRO A 29 -52.45 18.86 10.07
C PRO A 29 -51.50 18.50 8.92
N ALA A 30 -51.34 19.40 7.93
CA ALA A 30 -50.39 19.23 6.83
C ALA A 30 -48.92 19.33 7.27
N LEU A 31 -48.62 20.08 8.34
CA LEU A 31 -47.25 20.34 8.81
C LEU A 31 -46.62 19.12 9.49
N GLU A 32 -47.43 18.28 10.15
CA GLU A 32 -46.96 17.03 10.77
C GLU A 32 -46.51 16.01 9.71
N HIS A 33 -47.18 15.98 8.55
CA HIS A 33 -46.75 15.18 7.41
C HIS A 33 -45.41 15.67 6.83
N THR A 34 -45.21 16.99 6.72
CA THR A 34 -43.94 17.56 6.21
C THR A 34 -42.76 17.25 7.13
N ILE A 35 -42.95 17.27 8.44
CA ILE A 35 -41.88 16.98 9.41
C ILE A 35 -41.59 15.49 9.48
N ARG A 36 -42.62 14.65 9.44
CA ARG A 36 -42.45 13.20 9.36
C ARG A 36 -41.73 12.81 8.06
N TYR A 37 -42.00 13.51 6.97
CA TYR A 37 -41.30 13.35 5.70
C TYR A 37 -39.85 13.84 5.76
N ALA A 38 -39.58 15.02 6.33
CA ALA A 38 -38.23 15.55 6.51
C ALA A 38 -37.36 14.64 7.40
N SER A 39 -37.90 14.15 8.53
CA SER A 39 -37.24 13.17 9.40
C SER A 39 -36.97 11.85 8.68
N SER A 40 -37.89 11.39 7.83
CA SER A 40 -37.69 10.19 7.01
C SER A 40 -36.56 10.39 5.96
N ILE A 41 -36.44 11.58 5.36
CA ILE A 41 -35.35 11.91 4.43
C ILE A 41 -34.00 11.96 5.15
N ASP A 42 -33.91 12.55 6.33
CA ASP A 42 -32.67 12.59 7.12
C ASP A 42 -32.23 11.20 7.58
N THR A 43 -33.20 10.32 7.89
CA THR A 43 -32.94 8.92 8.24
C THR A 43 -32.40 8.16 7.03
N LEU A 44 -32.98 8.36 5.83
CA LEU A 44 -32.48 7.77 4.59
C LEU A 44 -31.09 8.30 4.20
N ARG A 45 -30.85 9.60 4.37
CA ARG A 45 -29.54 10.24 4.11
C ARG A 45 -28.45 9.76 5.07
N THR A 46 -28.81 9.53 6.34
CA THR A 46 -27.89 8.96 7.32
C THR A 46 -27.60 7.49 7.00
N GLY A 47 -28.62 6.74 6.61
CA GLY A 47 -28.48 5.35 6.16
C GLY A 47 -27.55 5.21 4.95
N THR A 48 -27.72 6.04 3.91
CA THR A 48 -26.83 6.02 2.74
C THR A 48 -25.40 6.39 3.08
N ARG A 49 -25.15 7.40 3.93
CA ARG A 49 -23.79 7.72 4.40
C ARG A 49 -23.10 6.55 5.10
N ILE A 50 -23.80 5.84 5.98
CA ILE A 50 -23.23 4.69 6.70
C ILE A 50 -22.88 3.56 5.73
N ILE A 51 -23.74 3.30 4.75
CA ILE A 51 -23.50 2.27 3.72
C ILE A 51 -22.29 2.65 2.85
N ASP A 52 -22.17 3.93 2.46
CA ASP A 52 -21.03 4.42 1.68
C ASP A 52 -19.72 4.37 2.49
N GLU A 53 -19.76 4.70 3.78
CA GLU A 53 -18.59 4.62 4.65
C GLU A 53 -18.16 3.16 4.91
N HIS A 54 -19.11 2.26 5.13
CA HIS A 54 -18.85 0.82 5.26
C HIS A 54 -18.28 0.24 3.97
N ARG A 55 -18.88 0.56 2.82
CA ARG A 55 -18.40 0.10 1.51
C ARG A 55 -17.00 0.62 1.22
N SER A 56 -16.71 1.90 1.49
CA SER A 56 -15.36 2.45 1.32
C SER A 56 -14.32 1.81 2.25
N LYS A 57 -14.68 1.51 3.50
CA LYS A 57 -13.80 0.78 4.42
C LYS A 57 -13.56 -0.65 3.95
N GLU A 58 -14.60 -1.35 3.49
CA GLU A 58 -14.52 -2.73 2.99
C GLU A 58 -13.69 -2.82 1.70
N ASP A 59 -13.87 -1.88 0.76
CA ASP A 59 -13.06 -1.76 -0.44
C ASP A 59 -11.58 -1.51 -0.11
N ARG A 60 -11.31 -0.66 0.91
CA ARG A 60 -9.95 -0.38 1.39
C ARG A 60 -9.31 -1.60 2.04
N VAL A 61 -10.04 -2.33 2.87
CA VAL A 61 -9.54 -3.55 3.54
C VAL A 61 -9.30 -4.67 2.53
N SER A 62 -10.21 -4.86 1.58
CA SER A 62 -10.07 -5.84 0.50
C SER A 62 -8.86 -5.52 -0.39
N GLY A 63 -8.67 -4.24 -0.73
CA GLY A 63 -7.48 -3.79 -1.46
C GLY A 63 -6.19 -4.00 -0.67
N LEU A 64 -6.19 -3.68 0.63
CA LEU A 64 -5.04 -3.89 1.51
C LEU A 64 -4.68 -5.37 1.62
N PHE A 65 -5.68 -6.24 1.80
CA PHE A 65 -5.47 -7.67 1.87
C PHE A 65 -4.80 -8.21 0.59
N LEU A 66 -5.27 -7.77 -0.59
CA LEU A 66 -4.65 -8.15 -1.85
C LEU A 66 -3.19 -7.69 -1.94
N VAL A 67 -2.88 -6.45 -1.54
CA VAL A 67 -1.51 -5.92 -1.54
C VAL A 67 -0.60 -6.73 -0.63
N VAL A 68 -1.08 -7.11 0.57
CA VAL A 68 -0.33 -7.95 1.51
C VAL A 68 -0.07 -9.33 0.91
N MET A 69 -1.07 -9.94 0.27
CA MET A 69 -0.91 -11.24 -0.38
C MET A 69 0.10 -11.20 -1.54
N ILE A 70 0.09 -10.14 -2.35
CA ILE A 70 1.07 -9.95 -3.43
C ILE A 70 2.48 -9.78 -2.84
N ALA A 71 2.64 -8.98 -1.78
CA ALA A 71 3.92 -8.80 -1.11
C ALA A 71 4.44 -10.12 -0.52
N ALA A 72 3.57 -10.92 0.10
CA ALA A 72 3.91 -12.24 0.61
C ALA A 72 4.35 -13.21 -0.51
N GLY A 73 3.63 -13.20 -1.64
CA GLY A 73 4.01 -13.96 -2.83
C GLY A 73 5.38 -13.54 -3.39
N GLY A 74 5.66 -12.23 -3.40
CA GLY A 74 6.98 -11.69 -3.76
C GLY A 74 8.09 -12.19 -2.84
N GLY A 75 7.86 -12.22 -1.52
CA GLY A 75 8.81 -12.76 -0.55
C GLY A 75 9.12 -14.25 -0.75
N ALA A 76 8.09 -15.05 -1.06
CA ALA A 76 8.28 -16.45 -1.42
C ALA A 76 9.12 -16.60 -2.71
N ALA A 77 8.84 -15.79 -3.73
CA ALA A 77 9.60 -15.78 -4.98
C ALA A 77 11.07 -15.41 -4.76
N ILE A 78 11.37 -14.40 -3.93
CA ILE A 78 12.75 -14.03 -3.56
C ILE A 78 13.47 -15.19 -2.88
N SER A 79 12.77 -15.96 -2.04
CA SER A 79 13.36 -17.10 -1.33
C SER A 79 13.76 -18.22 -2.31
N PHE A 80 12.88 -18.55 -3.26
CA PHE A 80 13.19 -19.51 -4.32
C PHE A 80 14.31 -19.03 -5.25
N GLN A 81 14.24 -17.77 -5.69
CA GLN A 81 15.30 -17.17 -6.51
C GLN A 81 16.65 -17.26 -5.80
N SER A 82 16.68 -16.99 -4.48
CA SER A 82 17.91 -17.02 -3.71
C SER A 82 18.47 -18.43 -3.58
N LEU A 83 17.60 -19.42 -3.35
CA LEU A 83 17.99 -20.84 -3.34
C LEU A 83 18.59 -21.25 -4.69
N PHE A 84 17.91 -20.95 -5.81
CA PHE A 84 18.37 -21.34 -7.14
C PHE A 84 19.68 -20.64 -7.50
N SER A 85 19.80 -19.35 -7.20
CA SER A 85 21.04 -18.59 -7.41
C SER A 85 22.20 -19.15 -6.59
N GLY A 86 21.94 -19.59 -5.36
CA GLY A 86 22.93 -20.29 -4.54
C GLY A 86 23.41 -21.59 -5.17
N VAL A 87 22.47 -22.45 -5.58
CA VAL A 87 22.77 -23.77 -6.19
C VAL A 87 23.55 -23.62 -7.50
N ILE A 88 23.16 -22.68 -8.36
CA ILE A 88 23.88 -22.43 -9.62
C ILE A 88 25.27 -21.86 -9.32
N GLY A 89 25.36 -20.94 -8.36
CA GLY A 89 26.62 -20.35 -7.91
C GLY A 89 27.63 -21.37 -7.40
N GLU A 90 27.16 -22.38 -6.66
CA GLU A 90 27.99 -23.48 -6.16
C GLU A 90 28.47 -24.40 -7.28
N LYS A 91 27.60 -24.71 -8.25
CA LYS A 91 27.89 -25.71 -9.30
C LYS A 91 28.65 -25.16 -10.50
N LEU A 92 28.33 -23.95 -10.94
CA LEU A 92 28.82 -23.38 -12.20
C LEU A 92 29.73 -22.17 -11.98
N GLY A 93 29.62 -21.51 -10.84
CA GLY A 93 30.31 -20.26 -10.55
C GLY A 93 29.36 -19.08 -10.41
N ILE A 94 29.87 -18.00 -9.80
CA ILE A 94 29.08 -16.83 -9.41
C ILE A 94 28.65 -16.04 -10.65
N ILE A 95 29.54 -15.87 -11.63
CA ILE A 95 29.28 -15.08 -12.83
C ILE A 95 28.26 -15.78 -13.73
N GLU A 96 28.39 -17.10 -13.84
CA GLU A 96 27.50 -18.00 -14.57
C GLU A 96 26.09 -17.96 -13.96
N SER A 97 26.00 -17.99 -12.62
CA SER A 97 24.73 -17.85 -11.90
C SER A 97 24.04 -16.52 -12.19
N VAL A 98 24.78 -15.42 -12.07
CA VAL A 98 24.26 -14.08 -12.38
C VAL A 98 23.72 -14.04 -13.81
N PHE A 99 24.49 -14.54 -14.78
CA PHE A 99 24.11 -14.54 -16.19
C PHE A 99 22.84 -15.35 -16.42
N ILE A 100 22.76 -16.59 -15.91
CA ILE A 100 21.60 -17.48 -16.10
C ILE A 100 20.34 -16.87 -15.48
N VAL A 101 20.42 -16.36 -14.25
CA VAL A 101 19.27 -15.78 -13.55
C VAL A 101 18.74 -14.54 -14.28
N HIS A 102 19.63 -13.65 -14.71
CA HIS A 102 19.22 -12.43 -15.43
C HIS A 102 18.72 -12.72 -16.84
N LEU A 103 19.33 -13.68 -17.54
CA LEU A 103 18.87 -14.10 -18.86
C LEU A 103 17.47 -14.72 -18.78
N GLY A 104 17.22 -15.61 -17.82
CA GLY A 104 15.89 -16.19 -17.60
C GLY A 104 14.84 -15.12 -17.28
N GLY A 105 15.18 -14.17 -16.43
CA GLY A 105 14.32 -13.02 -16.12
C GLY A 105 14.03 -12.16 -17.34
N LEU A 106 15.04 -11.85 -18.16
CA LEU A 106 14.89 -11.08 -19.39
C LEU A 106 13.97 -11.78 -20.39
N VAL A 107 14.14 -13.10 -20.59
CA VAL A 107 13.30 -13.88 -21.51
C VAL A 107 11.85 -13.87 -21.06
N LEU A 108 11.58 -14.16 -19.79
CA LEU A 108 10.21 -14.17 -19.25
C LEU A 108 9.57 -12.77 -19.30
N ALA A 109 10.29 -11.74 -18.88
CA ALA A 109 9.80 -10.36 -18.92
C ALA A 109 9.50 -9.90 -20.34
N SER A 110 10.36 -10.25 -21.31
CA SER A 110 10.15 -9.93 -22.73
C SER A 110 8.93 -10.65 -23.29
N ALA A 111 8.76 -11.95 -22.99
CA ALA A 111 7.60 -12.72 -23.40
C ALA A 111 6.29 -12.11 -22.86
N LEU A 112 6.25 -11.78 -21.57
CA LEU A 112 5.10 -11.12 -20.95
C LEU A 112 4.81 -9.76 -21.60
N LEU A 113 5.84 -8.96 -21.88
CA LEU A 113 5.69 -7.65 -22.52
C LEU A 113 5.10 -7.76 -23.94
N LEU A 114 5.51 -8.79 -24.70
CA LEU A 114 4.95 -9.06 -26.02
C LEU A 114 3.50 -9.54 -25.94
N LEU A 115 3.16 -10.39 -24.97
CA LEU A 115 1.79 -10.91 -24.79
C LEU A 115 0.78 -9.82 -24.44
N ILE A 116 1.19 -8.79 -23.69
CA ILE A 116 0.33 -7.64 -23.36
C ILE A 116 0.28 -6.58 -24.47
N GLY A 117 0.94 -6.81 -25.61
CA GLY A 117 0.94 -5.89 -26.76
C GLY A 117 1.87 -4.68 -26.64
N GLY A 118 2.82 -4.71 -25.69
CA GLY A 118 3.71 -3.60 -25.39
C GLY A 118 3.03 -2.51 -24.57
N GLY A 119 3.50 -2.31 -23.33
CA GLY A 119 3.06 -1.19 -22.48
C GLY A 119 3.71 0.13 -22.89
N SER A 120 3.73 1.10 -21.98
CA SER A 120 4.38 2.42 -22.18
C SER A 120 5.92 2.36 -22.14
N ILE A 121 6.55 1.26 -22.54
CA ILE A 121 8.01 1.11 -22.43
C ILE A 121 8.78 2.14 -23.29
N ALA A 122 8.15 2.67 -24.33
CA ALA A 122 8.68 3.78 -25.14
C ALA A 122 8.94 5.05 -24.30
N SER A 123 8.26 5.21 -23.16
CA SER A 123 8.45 6.34 -22.24
C SER A 123 9.66 6.19 -21.30
N TRP A 124 10.53 5.18 -21.46
CA TRP A 124 11.68 4.95 -20.59
C TRP A 124 12.58 6.19 -20.38
N ARG A 125 12.60 7.13 -21.33
CA ARG A 125 13.35 8.39 -21.23
C ARG A 125 12.82 9.36 -20.17
N SER A 126 11.57 9.21 -19.72
CA SER A 126 11.02 10.01 -18.63
C SER A 126 11.43 9.50 -17.24
N VAL A 127 12.01 8.29 -17.18
CA VAL A 127 12.44 7.66 -15.93
C VAL A 127 13.78 8.27 -15.50
N PRO A 128 13.96 8.63 -14.21
CA PRO A 128 15.25 9.10 -13.71
C PRO A 128 16.37 8.09 -13.97
N TRP A 129 17.53 8.57 -14.42
CA TRP A 129 18.64 7.71 -14.84
C TRP A 129 19.09 6.73 -13.74
N TYR A 130 19.05 7.13 -12.47
CA TYR A 130 19.43 6.27 -11.35
C TYR A 130 18.49 5.07 -11.17
N ALA A 131 17.22 5.20 -11.54
CA ALA A 131 16.26 4.11 -11.46
C ALA A 131 16.51 3.06 -12.55
N LEU A 132 17.08 3.47 -13.70
CA LEU A 132 17.51 2.54 -14.75
C LEU A 132 18.67 1.65 -14.29
N CYS A 133 19.43 2.05 -13.26
CA CYS A 133 20.49 1.24 -12.66
C CYS A 133 19.96 0.07 -11.80
N ALA A 134 18.64 -0.06 -11.59
CA ALA A 134 18.06 -1.14 -10.80
C ALA A 134 18.47 -2.54 -11.30
N GLY A 135 18.60 -2.73 -12.62
CA GLY A 135 19.08 -3.99 -13.20
C GLY A 135 20.52 -4.32 -12.82
N LEU A 136 21.40 -3.31 -12.73
CA LEU A 136 22.79 -3.49 -12.31
C LEU A 136 22.87 -3.83 -10.81
N LEU A 137 22.01 -3.24 -9.99
CA LEU A 137 21.89 -3.62 -8.58
C LEU A 137 21.39 -5.07 -8.44
N GLY A 138 20.48 -5.51 -9.31
CA GLY A 138 20.05 -6.92 -9.41
C GLY A 138 21.22 -7.89 -9.62
N VAL A 139 22.17 -7.52 -10.48
CA VAL A 139 23.41 -8.30 -10.70
C VAL A 139 24.22 -8.42 -9.42
N ALA A 140 24.43 -7.32 -8.70
CA ALA A 140 25.17 -7.33 -7.44
C ALA A 140 24.46 -8.16 -6.35
N ILE A 141 23.13 -8.09 -6.29
CA ILE A 141 22.30 -8.87 -5.35
C ILE A 141 22.45 -10.37 -5.63
N VAL A 142 22.24 -10.81 -6.87
CA VAL A 142 22.34 -12.22 -7.24
C VAL A 142 23.77 -12.73 -7.04
N ALA A 143 24.79 -11.95 -7.39
CA ALA A 143 26.19 -12.32 -7.16
C ALA A 143 26.47 -12.55 -5.66
N SER A 144 26.00 -11.64 -4.81
CA SER A 144 26.16 -11.73 -3.35
C SER A 144 25.46 -12.97 -2.79
N ILE A 145 24.24 -13.26 -3.26
CA ILE A 145 23.47 -14.43 -2.84
C ILE A 145 24.15 -15.73 -3.31
N SER A 146 24.57 -15.80 -4.58
CA SER A 146 25.30 -16.94 -5.13
C SER A 146 26.61 -17.22 -4.39
N TYR A 147 27.25 -16.18 -3.86
CA TYR A 147 28.41 -16.33 -2.98
C TYR A 147 28.03 -16.78 -1.56
N ALA A 148 27.01 -16.16 -0.96
CA ALA A 148 26.68 -16.32 0.45
C ALA A 148 25.92 -17.62 0.75
N VAL A 149 24.94 -18.00 -0.08
CA VAL A 149 24.06 -19.16 0.20
C VAL A 149 24.83 -20.47 0.37
N PRO A 150 25.79 -20.85 -0.50
CA PRO A 150 26.55 -22.09 -0.31
C PRO A 150 27.47 -22.07 0.92
N ARG A 151 27.80 -20.89 1.46
CA ARG A 151 28.74 -20.72 2.58
C ARG A 151 28.05 -20.59 3.93
N LEU A 152 26.95 -19.85 3.97
CA LEU A 152 26.22 -19.52 5.20
C LEU A 152 24.91 -20.31 5.35
N GLY A 153 24.47 -20.99 4.30
CA GLY A 153 23.13 -21.53 4.18
C GLY A 153 22.11 -20.47 3.76
N LEU A 154 20.97 -20.93 3.24
CA LEU A 154 19.91 -20.07 2.72
C LEU A 154 19.29 -19.19 3.82
N ALA A 155 18.92 -19.78 4.96
CA ALA A 155 18.24 -19.09 6.05
C ALA A 155 19.08 -17.91 6.57
N THR A 156 20.31 -18.18 6.99
CA THR A 156 21.29 -17.18 7.45
C THR A 156 21.48 -16.05 6.44
N THR A 157 21.66 -16.39 5.15
CA THR A 157 21.85 -15.41 4.08
C THR A 157 20.64 -14.48 3.94
N LEU A 158 19.43 -15.04 3.91
CA LEU A 158 18.20 -14.25 3.79
C LEU A 158 17.96 -13.38 5.01
N THR A 159 18.20 -13.89 6.22
CA THR A 159 18.03 -13.11 7.45
C THR A 159 18.95 -11.90 7.49
N VAL A 160 20.24 -12.07 7.16
CA VAL A 160 21.20 -10.94 7.06
C VAL A 160 20.78 -9.96 5.96
N THR A 161 20.31 -10.48 4.82
CA THR A 161 19.87 -9.65 3.69
C THR A 161 18.66 -8.81 4.08
N ILE A 162 17.64 -9.40 4.71
CA ILE A 162 16.45 -8.68 5.16
C ILE A 162 16.82 -7.62 6.21
N ALA A 163 17.69 -7.95 7.16
CA ALA A 163 18.14 -6.98 8.17
C ALA A 163 18.81 -5.75 7.53
N SER A 164 19.68 -5.96 6.54
CA SER A 164 20.33 -4.84 5.82
C SER A 164 19.36 -4.04 4.96
N GLN A 165 18.41 -4.69 4.28
CA GLN A 165 17.35 -4.04 3.52
C GLN A 165 16.49 -3.12 4.39
N LEU A 166 16.18 -3.54 5.62
CA LEU A 166 15.38 -2.74 6.54
C LEU A 166 16.12 -1.51 7.06
N ILE A 167 17.43 -1.62 7.36
CA ILE A 167 18.24 -0.43 7.70
C ILE A 167 18.25 0.56 6.53
N ILE A 168 18.62 0.07 5.35
CA ILE A 168 18.79 0.94 4.18
C ILE A 168 17.44 1.56 3.80
N GLY A 169 16.36 0.79 3.82
CA GLY A 169 15.00 1.27 3.58
C GLY A 169 14.59 2.34 4.59
N ALA A 170 14.89 2.14 5.87
CA ALA A 170 14.62 3.15 6.91
C ALA A 170 15.40 4.45 6.67
N ILE A 171 16.66 4.39 6.23
CA ILE A 171 17.46 5.56 5.87
C ILE A 171 16.86 6.27 4.64
N ILE A 172 16.52 5.54 3.59
CA ILE A 172 15.91 6.09 2.37
C ILE A 172 14.59 6.80 2.70
N ASP A 173 13.73 6.14 3.47
CA ASP A 173 12.43 6.68 3.91
C ASP A 173 12.58 7.93 4.78
N HIS A 174 13.59 7.94 5.68
CA HIS A 174 13.80 9.05 6.60
C HIS A 174 14.20 10.34 5.90
N PHE A 175 15.17 10.24 4.99
CA PHE A 175 15.72 11.38 4.26
C PHE A 175 14.93 11.69 2.98
N GLY A 176 13.99 10.82 2.58
CA GLY A 176 13.26 10.95 1.32
C GLY A 176 14.18 10.85 0.09
N LEU A 177 15.23 10.03 0.19
CA LEU A 177 16.22 9.91 -0.87
C LEU A 177 15.55 9.43 -2.16
N LEU A 178 16.05 9.92 -3.31
CA LEU A 178 15.62 9.47 -4.64
C LEU A 178 14.13 9.71 -4.96
N GLY A 179 13.49 10.67 -4.28
CA GLY A 179 12.07 11.01 -4.45
C GLY A 179 11.12 10.12 -3.64
N ALA A 180 11.64 9.36 -2.68
CA ALA A 180 10.82 8.58 -1.75
C ALA A 180 9.94 9.50 -0.89
N THR A 181 8.74 9.02 -0.55
CA THR A 181 7.87 9.71 0.41
C THR A 181 8.52 9.71 1.79
N GLN A 182 8.75 10.90 2.32
CA GLN A 182 9.40 11.06 3.63
C GLN A 182 8.51 10.47 4.71
N HIS A 183 9.00 9.40 5.34
CA HIS A 183 8.39 8.83 6.54
C HIS A 183 9.36 9.07 7.70
N PRO A 184 9.04 9.96 8.64
CA PRO A 184 9.91 10.23 9.77
C PRO A 184 10.17 8.95 10.57
N LEU A 185 11.41 8.79 11.04
CA LEU A 185 11.78 7.67 11.89
C LEU A 185 11.18 7.88 13.27
N ASP A 186 10.04 7.24 13.47
CA ASP A 186 9.39 7.05 14.77
C ASP A 186 10.21 6.07 15.62
N LEU A 187 10.23 6.33 16.94
CA LEU A 187 10.80 5.45 17.96
C LEU A 187 10.28 4.00 17.86
N SER A 188 9.00 3.80 17.49
CA SER A 188 8.41 2.48 17.27
C SER A 188 9.12 1.72 16.14
N ARG A 189 9.48 2.41 15.04
CA ARG A 189 10.18 1.83 13.90
C ARG A 189 11.62 1.48 14.26
N VAL A 190 12.28 2.35 15.04
CA VAL A 190 13.62 2.08 15.57
C VAL A 190 13.61 0.85 16.48
N ILE A 191 12.66 0.76 17.41
CA ILE A 191 12.49 -0.41 18.28
C ILE A 191 12.21 -1.67 17.45
N GLY A 192 11.35 -1.59 16.44
CA GLY A 192 11.06 -2.72 15.55
C GLY A 192 12.30 -3.22 14.81
N ILE A 193 13.13 -2.31 14.27
CA ILE A 193 14.40 -2.66 13.63
C ILE A 193 15.35 -3.32 14.63
N LEU A 194 15.47 -2.80 15.85
CA LEU A 194 16.31 -3.40 16.90
C LEU A 194 15.85 -4.81 17.28
N ILE A 195 14.54 -5.05 17.41
CA ILE A 195 13.99 -6.38 17.67
C ILE A 195 14.33 -7.34 16.52
N LEU A 196 14.24 -6.88 15.27
CA LEU A 196 14.62 -7.68 14.11
C LEU A 196 16.12 -8.00 14.08
N PHE A 197 16.98 -7.11 14.58
CA PHE A 197 18.41 -7.40 14.77
C PHE A 197 18.64 -8.48 15.81
N VAL A 198 17.95 -8.41 16.96
CA VAL A 198 18.02 -9.44 17.99
C VAL A 198 17.52 -10.78 17.46
N GLY A 199 16.40 -10.77 16.73
CA GLY A 199 15.87 -11.97 16.06
C GLY A 199 16.84 -12.54 15.03
N THR A 200 17.47 -11.67 14.23
CA THR A 200 18.49 -12.06 13.25
C THR A 200 19.68 -12.72 13.94
N TRP A 201 20.21 -12.11 15.00
CA TRP A 201 21.31 -12.68 15.78
C TRP A 201 20.94 -14.05 16.37
N LEU A 202 19.71 -14.21 16.84
CA LEU A 202 19.22 -15.47 17.38
C LEU A 202 19.10 -16.58 16.31
N VAL A 203 18.71 -16.22 15.08
CA VAL A 203 18.61 -17.18 13.96
C VAL A 203 19.98 -17.63 13.46
N ILE A 204 20.99 -16.75 13.54
CA ILE A 204 22.35 -17.03 13.04
C ILE A 204 23.15 -17.89 14.03
N ARG A 205 22.82 -17.86 15.32
CA ARG A 205 23.53 -18.56 16.40
C ARG A 205 23.13 -20.03 16.50
#